data_AF-A0A3A8PRK9-F1
#
_entry.id   AF-A0A3A8PRK9-F1
#
_cell.length_a   1.000
_cell.length_b   1.000
_cell.length_c   1.000
_cell.angle_alpha   90.00
_cell.angle_beta   90.00
_cell.angle_gamma   90.00
#
_symmetry.space_group_name_H-M   'P 1'
#
loop_
_entity.id
_entity.type
_entity.pdbx_description
1 polymer ?
#
loop_
_entity_poly.entity_id
_entity_poly.type
_entity_poly.pdbx_seq_one_letter_code
_entity_poly.pdbx_strand_id
1 'polypeptide(L)'
;MKALQLALVLLPALALSASPPAGRVSALLIPMDPSSESSGVQMESYMNEALGNFASYSVRKPRDLFGLPDDPAAQASFQRAKKGYEESVKAFDARDYEDAERKVRATLKELEGSVASMTSCFPLCDALALHGAILQLRGDVEEAKLLLIDLMALNPTFEMNPKRFSREFISLRVQVATSRTSQLRGSATFKSRPAGARVYVDGEPVGYTPVTLPTLPVGKHLVRMERPGFRQFGQIAEVTPDDVEVNTTLVPTATYKAYDAQLDKVIPDVSRASDKPANAVASLGKSLSLDRAMVGTVRVIPERGTELAVAFFDVKSGKRLGSRRLVLQGDEYGQLKSEMERVVNQLINTEGEQIIKKRDPLDNRSGAEDWGSEDRGGNSRQSVKKHSGDDPLEDVSGTEDW
;
A
#
# COMPACT_ATOMS: atom_id res chain seq x y z
N MET A 1 -78.86 27.01 -12.17
CA MET A 1 -77.91 25.94 -12.55
C MET A 1 -76.50 26.46 -12.33
N LYS A 2 -75.66 25.65 -11.67
CA LYS A 2 -74.35 25.98 -11.09
C LYS A 2 -73.30 26.29 -12.18
N ALA A 3 -72.54 27.36 -12.00
CA ALA A 3 -71.25 27.55 -12.65
C ALA A 3 -70.16 27.43 -11.57
N LEU A 4 -69.51 26.28 -11.50
CA LEU A 4 -68.37 26.00 -10.62
C LEU A 4 -67.13 26.01 -11.52
N GLN A 5 -66.32 27.06 -11.44
CA GLN A 5 -65.04 27.13 -12.16
C GLN A 5 -64.01 26.24 -11.45
N LEU A 6 -63.54 25.22 -12.18
CA LEU A 6 -62.45 24.33 -11.83
C LEU A 6 -61.12 25.08 -12.02
N ALA A 7 -60.36 25.30 -10.95
CA ALA A 7 -58.94 25.65 -11.04
C ALA A 7 -58.12 24.35 -11.00
N LEU A 8 -57.59 23.92 -12.15
CA LEU A 8 -56.72 22.75 -12.28
C LEU A 8 -55.25 23.22 -12.13
N VAL A 9 -54.67 23.00 -10.94
CA VAL A 9 -53.23 23.18 -10.71
C VAL A 9 -52.52 21.90 -11.17
N LEU A 10 -51.83 21.98 -12.31
CA LEU A 10 -50.90 20.95 -12.79
C LEU A 10 -49.52 21.21 -12.18
N LEU A 11 -49.12 20.40 -11.20
CA LEU A 11 -47.73 20.27 -10.77
C LEU A 11 -47.09 19.10 -11.55
N PRO A 12 -45.98 19.29 -12.29
CA PRO A 12 -45.27 18.18 -12.88
C PRO A 12 -44.52 17.44 -11.76
N ALA A 13 -44.84 16.17 -11.58
CA ALA A 13 -44.06 15.27 -10.75
C ALA A 13 -42.70 15.02 -11.43
N LEU A 14 -41.67 15.74 -10.99
CA LEU A 14 -40.28 15.39 -11.22
C LEU A 14 -39.99 14.09 -10.46
N ALA A 15 -40.24 12.96 -11.11
CA ALA A 15 -39.67 11.69 -10.68
C ALA A 15 -38.16 11.78 -10.93
N LEU A 16 -37.38 12.10 -9.89
CA LEU A 16 -35.95 11.84 -9.91
C LEU A 16 -35.78 10.32 -10.07
N SER A 17 -35.46 9.87 -11.27
CA SER A 17 -34.99 8.51 -11.49
C SER A 17 -33.68 8.37 -10.72
N ALA A 18 -33.73 7.78 -9.52
CA ALA A 18 -32.53 7.34 -8.85
C ALA A 18 -31.81 6.38 -9.80
N SER A 19 -30.55 6.70 -10.15
CA SER A 19 -29.73 5.79 -10.95
C SER A 19 -29.75 4.40 -10.30
N PRO A 20 -29.88 3.32 -11.08
CA PRO A 20 -29.87 1.98 -10.53
C PRO A 20 -28.62 1.77 -9.66
N PRO A 21 -28.73 1.03 -8.54
CA PRO A 21 -27.60 0.83 -7.64
C PRO A 21 -26.46 0.17 -8.41
N ALA A 22 -25.24 0.68 -8.21
CA ALA A 22 -24.05 0.20 -8.87
C ALA A 22 -23.84 -1.31 -8.58
N GLY A 23 -23.64 -2.11 -9.63
CA GLY A 23 -23.42 -3.54 -9.52
C GLY A 23 -22.09 -3.84 -8.81
N ARG A 24 -22.07 -4.82 -7.91
CA ARG A 24 -20.86 -5.20 -7.19
C ARG A 24 -19.90 -5.93 -8.13
N VAL A 25 -18.68 -5.42 -8.23
CA VAL A 25 -17.63 -5.98 -9.10
C VAL A 25 -16.34 -6.22 -8.33
N SER A 26 -15.55 -7.20 -8.76
CA SER A 26 -14.19 -7.38 -8.29
C SER A 26 -13.33 -7.98 -9.39
N ALA A 27 -12.04 -7.63 -9.41
CA ALA A 27 -11.02 -8.36 -10.14
C ALA A 27 -10.36 -9.37 -9.20
N LEU A 28 -10.27 -10.63 -9.67
CA LEU A 28 -9.71 -11.78 -8.96
C LEU A 28 -8.70 -12.48 -9.87
N LEU A 29 -7.42 -12.45 -9.52
CA LEU A 29 -6.36 -13.08 -10.28
C LEU A 29 -5.83 -14.32 -9.57
N ILE A 30 -5.72 -15.42 -10.32
CA ILE A 30 -5.25 -16.71 -9.84
C ILE A 30 -3.79 -16.87 -10.28
N PRO A 31 -2.80 -16.76 -9.38
CA PRO A 31 -1.42 -17.07 -9.70
C PRO A 31 -1.27 -18.57 -10.00
N MET A 32 -0.60 -18.90 -11.09
CA MET A 32 -0.44 -20.28 -11.56
C MET A 32 0.87 -20.92 -11.12
N ASP A 33 1.78 -20.12 -10.58
CA ASP A 33 3.09 -20.50 -10.09
C ASP A 33 3.54 -19.54 -8.98
N PRO A 34 4.45 -19.95 -8.07
CA PRO A 34 4.92 -19.07 -7.00
C PRO A 34 5.55 -17.76 -7.47
N SER A 35 6.20 -17.74 -8.64
CA SER A 35 6.79 -16.51 -9.21
C SER A 35 5.74 -15.50 -9.67
N SER A 36 4.51 -15.93 -9.94
CA SER A 36 3.38 -15.09 -10.34
C SER A 36 2.56 -14.52 -9.18
N GLU A 37 2.82 -14.94 -7.93
CA GLU A 37 2.02 -14.52 -6.77
C GLU A 37 2.10 -13.02 -6.51
N SER A 38 3.31 -12.43 -6.53
CA SER A 38 3.50 -11.00 -6.27
C SER A 38 2.93 -10.13 -7.40
N SER A 39 3.26 -10.46 -8.65
CA SER A 39 2.78 -9.75 -9.83
C SER A 39 1.26 -9.89 -9.98
N GLY A 40 0.70 -11.05 -9.65
CA GLY A 40 -0.75 -11.28 -9.61
C GLY A 40 -1.46 -10.36 -8.62
N VAL A 41 -0.96 -10.22 -7.38
CA VAL A 41 -1.54 -9.29 -6.39
C VAL A 41 -1.45 -7.83 -6.85
N GLN A 42 -0.32 -7.44 -7.44
CA GLN A 42 -0.13 -6.07 -7.93
C GLN A 42 -1.09 -5.75 -9.08
N MET A 43 -1.19 -6.64 -10.08
CA MET A 43 -2.12 -6.51 -11.19
C MET A 43 -3.58 -6.48 -10.70
N GLU A 44 -3.95 -7.36 -9.77
CA GLU A 44 -5.29 -7.39 -9.18
C GLU A 44 -5.63 -6.07 -8.48
N SER A 45 -4.68 -5.48 -7.76
CA SER A 45 -4.85 -4.17 -7.13
C SER A 45 -5.13 -3.07 -8.15
N TYR A 46 -4.32 -2.98 -9.21
CA TYR A 46 -4.50 -1.98 -10.27
C TYR A 46 -5.80 -2.17 -11.05
N MET A 47 -6.19 -3.42 -11.32
CA MET A 47 -7.46 -3.72 -11.97
C MET A 47 -8.65 -3.30 -11.10
N ASN A 48 -8.63 -3.59 -9.79
CA ASN A 48 -9.68 -3.15 -8.87
C ASN A 48 -9.71 -1.62 -8.72
N GLU A 49 -8.57 -0.93 -8.78
CA GLU A 49 -8.53 0.53 -8.82
C GLU A 49 -9.18 1.06 -10.11
N ALA A 50 -8.82 0.51 -11.26
CA ALA A 50 -9.40 0.89 -12.55
C ALA A 50 -10.92 0.64 -12.62
N LEU A 51 -11.41 -0.47 -12.06
CA LEU A 51 -12.84 -0.75 -11.94
C LEU A 51 -13.59 0.33 -11.13
N GLY A 52 -12.91 1.00 -10.20
CA GLY A 52 -13.47 2.08 -9.39
C GLY A 52 -13.79 3.36 -10.18
N ASN A 53 -13.29 3.48 -11.40
CA ASN A 53 -13.51 4.65 -12.26
C ASN A 53 -14.85 4.61 -13.02
N PHE A 54 -15.62 3.52 -12.88
CA PHE A 54 -16.90 3.31 -13.56
C PHE A 54 -18.07 3.46 -12.58
N ALA A 55 -18.97 4.41 -12.82
CA ALA A 55 -20.08 4.70 -11.90
C ALA A 55 -21.12 3.57 -11.80
N SER A 56 -21.21 2.70 -12.82
CA SER A 56 -22.07 1.52 -12.81
C SER A 56 -21.62 0.46 -11.81
N TYR A 57 -20.41 0.58 -11.24
CA TYR A 57 -19.80 -0.46 -10.42
C TYR A 57 -19.43 -0.01 -9.01
N SER A 58 -19.73 -0.89 -8.05
CA SER A 58 -19.24 -0.80 -6.68
C SER A 58 -18.16 -1.86 -6.48
N VAL A 59 -16.88 -1.45 -6.48
CA VAL A 59 -15.76 -2.37 -6.34
C VAL A 59 -15.71 -2.98 -4.94
N ARG A 60 -15.68 -4.31 -4.86
CA ARG A 60 -15.37 -5.08 -3.64
C ARG A 60 -13.91 -5.48 -3.71
N LYS A 61 -13.06 -4.80 -2.94
CA LYS A 61 -11.62 -5.09 -2.91
C LYS A 61 -11.37 -6.40 -2.15
N PRO A 62 -10.21 -7.05 -2.34
CA PRO A 62 -9.87 -8.27 -1.60
C PRO A 62 -10.02 -8.13 -0.07
N ARG A 63 -9.74 -6.94 0.48
CA ARG A 63 -9.98 -6.62 1.90
C ARG A 63 -11.46 -6.72 2.30
N ASP A 64 -12.38 -6.30 1.44
CA ASP A 64 -13.83 -6.34 1.70
C ASP A 64 -14.42 -7.74 1.50
N LEU A 65 -13.70 -8.61 0.79
CA LEU A 65 -14.08 -9.99 0.51
C LEU A 65 -13.57 -10.94 1.59
N PHE A 66 -12.31 -10.76 2.01
CA PHE A 66 -11.61 -11.72 2.88
C PHE A 66 -11.22 -11.17 4.25
N GLY A 67 -11.30 -9.85 4.45
CA GLY A 67 -10.88 -9.18 5.67
C GLY A 67 -9.36 -9.11 5.85
N LEU A 68 -8.93 -8.39 6.88
CA LEU A 68 -7.57 -8.38 7.41
C LEU A 68 -7.64 -8.72 8.90
N PRO A 69 -7.91 -9.98 9.27
CA PRO A 69 -8.08 -10.32 10.66
C PRO A 69 -6.80 -10.09 11.44
N ASP A 70 -6.97 -9.47 12.60
CA ASP A 70 -5.90 -9.31 13.57
C ASP A 70 -5.45 -10.68 14.12
N ASP A 71 -4.28 -10.69 14.77
CA ASP A 71 -3.84 -11.82 15.57
C ASP A 71 -4.39 -11.66 17.01
N PRO A 72 -5.30 -12.54 17.47
CA PRO A 72 -5.86 -12.43 18.82
C PRO A 72 -4.82 -12.53 19.93
N ALA A 73 -3.76 -13.32 19.71
CA ALA A 73 -2.67 -13.45 20.68
C ALA A 73 -1.85 -12.17 20.73
N ALA A 74 -1.51 -11.59 19.56
CA ALA A 74 -0.81 -10.31 19.50
C ALA A 74 -1.63 -9.18 20.13
N GLN A 75 -2.95 -9.17 19.89
CA GLN A 75 -3.86 -8.19 20.49
C GLN A 75 -3.90 -8.32 22.01
N ALA A 76 -3.98 -9.54 22.54
CA ALA A 76 -3.96 -9.78 23.98
C ALA A 76 -2.61 -9.37 24.61
N SER A 77 -1.49 -9.65 23.95
CA SER A 77 -0.15 -9.18 24.36
C SER A 77 -0.07 -7.67 24.33
N PHE A 78 -0.61 -7.01 23.29
CA PHE A 78 -0.62 -5.55 23.18
C PHE A 78 -1.37 -4.88 24.33
N GLN A 79 -2.53 -5.41 24.73
CA GLN A 79 -3.29 -4.86 25.85
C GLN A 79 -2.55 -5.05 27.19
N ARG A 80 -1.89 -6.20 27.39
CA ARG A 80 -1.05 -6.45 28.57
C ARG A 80 0.16 -5.51 28.59
N ALA A 81 0.80 -5.30 27.45
CA ALA A 81 1.90 -4.34 27.30
C ALA A 81 1.49 -2.91 27.64
N LYS A 82 0.32 -2.43 27.16
CA LYS A 82 -0.18 -1.09 27.50
C LYS A 82 -0.33 -0.90 29.00
N LYS A 83 -0.96 -1.87 29.67
CA LYS A 83 -1.09 -1.85 31.13
C LYS A 83 0.27 -1.91 31.84
N GLY A 84 1.16 -2.79 31.38
CA GLY A 84 2.52 -2.91 31.91
C GLY A 84 3.32 -1.62 31.77
N TYR A 85 3.18 -0.91 30.65
CA TYR A 85 3.80 0.39 30.42
C TYR A 85 3.30 1.44 31.43
N GLU A 86 1.98 1.55 31.64
CA GLU A 86 1.42 2.46 32.64
C GLU A 86 1.93 2.17 34.06
N GLU A 87 2.03 0.89 34.44
CA GLU A 87 2.58 0.48 35.73
C GLU A 87 4.08 0.75 35.85
N SER A 88 4.83 0.61 34.76
CA SER A 88 6.25 0.93 34.68
C SER A 88 6.48 2.43 34.89
N VAL A 89 5.67 3.27 34.24
CA VAL A 89 5.70 4.73 34.38
C VAL A 89 5.38 5.14 35.82
N LYS A 90 4.35 4.54 36.45
CA LYS A 90 4.02 4.83 37.86
C LYS A 90 5.19 4.54 38.81
N ALA A 91 5.85 3.39 38.63
CA ALA A 91 7.01 3.02 39.44
C ALA A 91 8.20 3.98 39.21
N PHE A 92 8.45 4.33 37.94
CA PHE A 92 9.51 5.27 37.57
C PHE A 92 9.27 6.67 38.15
N ASP A 93 8.06 7.21 38.01
CA ASP A 93 7.69 8.53 38.54
C ASP A 93 7.72 8.54 40.08
N ALA A 94 7.51 7.39 40.73
CA ALA A 94 7.69 7.19 42.17
C ALA A 94 9.17 7.00 42.60
N ARG A 95 10.11 7.00 41.65
CA ARG A 95 11.55 6.76 41.84
C ARG A 95 11.90 5.35 42.35
N ASP A 96 10.98 4.40 42.21
CA ASP A 96 11.25 2.98 42.45
C ASP A 96 11.79 2.35 41.16
N TYR A 97 13.08 2.61 40.89
CA TYR A 97 13.70 2.21 39.61
C TYR A 97 13.86 0.70 39.46
N GLU A 98 13.98 -0.05 40.56
CA GLU A 98 14.08 -1.51 40.52
C GLU A 98 12.74 -2.14 40.10
N ASP A 99 11.63 -1.69 40.68
CA ASP A 99 10.29 -2.11 40.26
C ASP A 99 9.97 -1.63 38.84
N ALA A 100 10.33 -0.39 38.50
CA ALA A 100 10.16 0.15 37.16
C ALA A 100 10.89 -0.67 36.11
N GLU A 101 12.14 -1.08 36.38
CA GLU A 101 12.93 -1.88 35.44
C GLU A 101 12.31 -3.26 35.20
N ARG A 102 11.91 -3.94 36.29
CA ARG A 102 11.26 -5.24 36.19
C ARG A 102 9.99 -5.17 35.34
N LYS A 103 9.16 -4.14 35.56
CA LYS A 103 7.91 -3.93 34.83
C LYS A 103 8.15 -3.53 33.38
N VAL A 104 9.12 -2.65 33.09
CA VAL A 104 9.39 -2.22 31.71
C VAL A 104 9.98 -3.35 30.89
N ARG A 105 10.84 -4.19 31.48
CA ARG A 105 11.37 -5.39 30.79
C ARG A 105 10.28 -6.41 30.48
N ALA A 106 9.35 -6.64 31.42
CA ALA A 106 8.18 -7.48 31.16
C ALA A 106 7.29 -6.87 30.06
N THR A 107 7.13 -5.55 30.06
CA THR A 107 6.38 -4.80 29.04
C THR A 107 7.00 -4.95 27.66
N LEU A 108 8.32 -4.78 27.53
CA LEU A 108 9.05 -4.94 26.27
C LEU A 108 8.90 -6.36 25.70
N LYS A 109 8.95 -7.38 26.56
CA LYS A 109 8.69 -8.77 26.17
C LYS A 109 7.27 -8.99 25.63
N GLU A 110 6.27 -8.37 26.25
CA GLU A 110 4.89 -8.40 25.72
C GLU A 110 4.77 -7.65 24.39
N LEU A 111 5.53 -6.57 24.20
CA LEU A 111 5.52 -5.79 22.97
C LEU A 111 6.10 -6.57 21.78
N GLU A 112 7.17 -7.33 22.00
CA GLU A 112 7.74 -8.26 21.01
C GLU A 112 6.68 -9.23 20.46
N GLY A 113 5.82 -9.77 21.34
CA GLY A 113 4.72 -10.66 20.97
C GLY A 113 3.49 -9.94 20.39
N SER A 114 3.50 -8.62 20.31
CA SER A 114 2.34 -7.79 19.93
C SER A 114 2.49 -7.07 18.60
N VAL A 115 3.63 -7.20 17.92
CA VAL A 115 3.98 -6.41 16.72
C VAL A 115 2.92 -6.48 15.63
N ALA A 116 2.27 -7.63 15.45
CA ALA A 116 1.19 -7.77 14.46
C ALA A 116 0.00 -6.81 14.70
N SER A 117 -0.19 -6.35 15.94
CA SER A 117 -1.25 -5.42 16.35
C SER A 117 -0.76 -3.98 16.51
N MET A 118 0.52 -3.71 16.24
CA MET A 118 1.11 -2.38 16.37
C MET A 118 1.06 -1.62 15.04
N THR A 119 0.45 -0.44 15.05
CA THR A 119 0.41 0.48 13.89
C THR A 119 1.29 1.71 14.06
N SER A 120 1.93 1.83 15.22
CA SER A 120 2.80 2.96 15.56
C SER A 120 3.85 2.48 16.57
N CYS A 121 4.89 3.27 16.78
CA CYS A 121 5.90 2.93 17.78
C CYS A 121 5.38 3.00 19.24
N PHE A 122 4.23 3.63 19.53
CA PHE A 122 3.68 3.61 20.89
C PHE A 122 3.03 2.25 21.22
N PRO A 123 3.29 1.66 22.41
CA PRO A 123 4.11 2.17 23.54
C PRO A 123 5.55 1.64 23.55
N LEU A 124 6.04 1.00 22.48
CA LEU A 124 7.39 0.46 22.39
C LEU A 124 8.49 1.53 22.52
N CYS A 125 8.42 2.60 21.73
CA CYS A 125 9.40 3.69 21.80
C CYS A 125 9.48 4.27 23.22
N ASP A 126 8.34 4.49 23.85
CA ASP A 126 8.26 5.01 25.21
C ASP A 126 8.82 4.04 26.25
N ALA A 127 8.55 2.73 26.11
CA ALA A 127 9.10 1.70 26.97
C ALA A 127 10.63 1.57 26.81
N LEU A 128 11.15 1.68 25.59
CA LEU A 128 12.59 1.70 25.31
C LEU A 128 13.25 2.93 25.93
N ALA A 129 12.67 4.12 25.75
CA ALA A 129 13.16 5.35 26.36
C ALA A 129 13.15 5.27 27.89
N LEU A 130 12.08 4.73 28.48
CA LEU A 130 11.97 4.52 29.93
C LEU A 130 13.04 3.54 30.43
N HIS A 131 13.25 2.42 29.74
CA HIS A 131 14.25 1.44 30.13
C HIS A 131 15.68 1.98 29.99
N GLY A 132 15.98 2.70 28.91
CA GLY A 132 17.27 3.36 28.72
C GLY A 132 17.57 4.39 29.80
N ALA A 133 16.56 5.16 30.23
CA ALA A 133 16.71 6.12 31.32
C ALA A 133 17.04 5.42 32.65
N ILE A 134 16.38 4.30 32.94
CA ILE A 134 16.65 3.50 34.15
C ILE A 134 18.09 2.97 34.13
N LEU A 135 18.54 2.42 33.00
CA LEU A 135 19.92 1.91 32.85
C LEU A 135 20.95 3.03 33.03
N GLN A 136 20.72 4.20 32.42
CA GLN A 136 21.58 5.37 32.61
C GLN A 136 21.68 5.79 34.09
N LEU A 137 20.57 5.79 34.82
CA LEU A 137 20.53 6.11 36.26
C LEU A 137 21.27 5.09 37.12
N ARG A 138 21.34 3.83 36.70
CA ARG A 138 22.09 2.75 37.36
C ARG A 138 23.60 2.77 37.04
N GLY A 139 24.01 3.55 36.04
CA GLY A 139 25.39 3.58 35.55
C GLY A 139 25.67 2.61 34.39
N ASP A 140 24.64 1.87 33.94
CA ASP A 140 24.69 0.93 32.81
C ASP A 140 24.56 1.71 31.49
N VAL A 141 25.51 2.62 31.24
CA VAL A 141 25.41 3.63 30.16
C VAL A 141 25.52 3.00 28.78
N GLU A 142 26.32 1.95 28.60
CA GLU A 142 26.48 1.30 27.30
C GLU A 142 25.21 0.59 26.86
N GLU A 143 24.53 -0.10 27.78
CA GLU A 143 23.23 -0.72 27.55
C GLU A 143 22.15 0.33 27.26
N ALA A 144 22.19 1.48 27.96
CA ALA A 144 21.31 2.60 27.66
C ALA A 144 21.53 3.14 26.23
N LYS A 145 22.78 3.22 25.76
CA LYS A 145 23.09 3.63 24.38
C LYS A 145 22.54 2.66 23.34
N LEU A 146 22.58 1.35 23.60
CA LEU A 146 21.99 0.35 22.69
C LEU A 146 20.47 0.57 22.53
N LEU A 147 19.76 0.80 23.62
CA LEU A 147 18.32 1.11 23.55
C LEU A 147 18.02 2.43 22.83
N LEU A 148 18.93 3.40 22.94
CA LEU A 148 18.83 4.66 22.19
C LEU A 148 19.07 4.45 20.68
N ILE A 149 19.95 3.52 20.30
CA ILE A 149 20.13 3.12 18.89
C ILE A 149 18.83 2.50 18.36
N ASP A 150 18.26 1.53 19.08
CA ASP A 150 16.98 0.91 18.72
C ASP A 150 15.86 1.95 18.62
N LEU A 151 15.78 2.88 19.57
CA LEU A 151 14.79 3.95 19.56
C LEU A 151 14.91 4.85 18.32
N MET A 152 16.14 5.21 17.92
CA MET A 152 16.37 6.03 16.73
C MET A 152 16.15 5.26 15.44
N ALA A 153 16.39 3.95 15.42
CA ALA A 153 16.05 3.10 14.28
C ALA A 153 14.53 3.05 14.07
N LEU A 154 13.77 2.83 15.15
CA LEU A 154 12.30 2.80 15.14
C LEU A 154 11.66 4.16 14.84
N ASN A 155 12.14 5.21 15.49
CA ASN A 155 11.59 6.55 15.38
C ASN A 155 12.66 7.64 15.65
N PRO A 156 13.34 8.12 14.60
CA PRO A 156 14.34 9.18 14.73
C PRO A 156 13.79 10.47 15.36
N THR A 157 12.51 10.78 15.15
CA THR A 157 11.85 12.01 15.61
C THR A 157 11.20 11.88 16.98
N PHE A 158 11.40 10.77 17.70
CA PHE A 158 10.84 10.57 19.03
C PHE A 158 11.23 11.69 20.00
N GLU A 159 10.24 12.33 20.61
CA GLU A 159 10.44 13.42 21.56
C GLU A 159 10.47 12.93 23.01
N MET A 160 11.54 13.27 23.73
CA MET A 160 11.67 12.97 25.15
C MET A 160 11.18 14.13 26.00
N ASN A 161 10.16 13.90 26.82
CA ASN A 161 9.64 14.91 27.74
C ASN A 161 10.68 15.29 28.83
N PRO A 162 11.16 16.54 28.88
CA PRO A 162 12.14 16.99 29.88
C PRO A 162 11.65 16.96 31.33
N LYS A 163 10.35 16.79 31.56
CA LYS A 163 9.78 16.60 32.90
C LYS A 163 9.98 15.18 33.43
N ARG A 164 10.09 14.19 32.54
CA ARG A 164 10.26 12.78 32.92
C ARG A 164 11.72 12.34 32.78
N PHE A 165 12.37 12.74 31.70
CA PHE A 165 13.74 12.33 31.40
C PHE A 165 14.75 13.37 31.88
N SER A 166 15.84 12.91 32.51
CA SER A 166 16.92 13.76 32.98
C SER A 166 17.61 14.47 31.80
N ARG A 167 18.23 15.63 32.07
CA ARG A 167 19.00 16.36 31.04
C ARG A 167 20.18 15.52 30.55
N GLU A 168 20.77 14.75 31.45
CA GLU A 168 21.88 13.84 31.20
C GLU A 168 21.47 12.74 30.20
N PHE A 169 20.29 12.12 30.38
CA PHE A 169 19.79 11.11 29.45
C PHE A 169 19.40 11.70 28.08
N ILE A 170 18.79 12.88 28.07
CA ILE A 170 18.48 13.59 26.82
C ILE A 170 19.78 13.94 26.06
N SER A 171 20.82 14.40 26.77
CA SER A 171 22.14 14.66 26.20
C SER A 171 22.79 13.38 25.67
N LEU A 172 22.65 12.25 26.40
CA LEU A 172 23.12 10.95 25.96
C LEU A 172 22.49 10.55 24.63
N ARG A 173 21.18 10.74 24.44
CA ARG A 173 20.52 10.52 23.13
C ARG A 173 21.17 11.34 22.02
N VAL A 174 21.45 12.63 22.25
CA VAL A 174 22.10 13.49 21.26
C VAL A 174 23.51 12.97 20.93
N GLN A 175 24.27 12.54 21.94
CA GLN A 175 25.58 11.93 21.74
C GLN A 175 25.49 10.66 20.86
N VAL A 176 24.54 9.76 21.15
CA VAL A 176 24.33 8.54 20.35
C VAL A 176 23.89 8.89 18.93
N ALA A 177 23.02 9.89 18.74
CA ALA A 177 22.59 10.34 17.42
C ALA A 177 23.75 10.81 16.53
N THR A 178 24.77 11.43 17.12
CA THR A 178 26.00 11.86 16.42
C THR A 178 27.07 10.77 16.29
N SER A 179 26.86 9.59 16.86
CA SER A 179 27.84 8.50 16.82
C SER A 179 27.95 7.86 15.44
N ARG A 180 29.08 7.19 15.16
CA ARG A 180 29.22 6.43 13.90
C ARG A 180 28.20 5.31 13.80
N THR A 181 27.88 4.66 14.92
CA THR A 181 26.96 3.51 14.96
C THR A 181 25.54 3.89 14.54
N SER A 182 25.03 5.06 14.97
CA SER A 182 23.70 5.54 14.57
C SER A 182 23.58 5.87 13.08
N GLN A 183 24.71 6.08 12.41
CA GLN A 183 24.79 6.38 10.98
C GLN A 183 24.92 5.12 10.13
N LEU A 184 25.21 3.95 10.73
CA LEU A 184 25.32 2.70 9.98
C LEU A 184 23.97 2.32 9.37
N ARG A 185 24.01 1.87 8.13
CA ARG A 185 22.84 1.39 7.39
C ARG A 185 23.08 -0.04 6.92
N GLY A 186 22.00 -0.81 6.89
CA GLY A 186 21.95 -2.18 6.41
C GLY A 186 20.88 -2.36 5.34
N SER A 187 20.87 -3.54 4.75
CA SER A 187 19.86 -3.97 3.80
C SER A 187 18.97 -5.04 4.42
N ALA A 188 17.66 -4.95 4.21
CA ALA A 188 16.71 -5.97 4.65
C ALA A 188 15.81 -6.42 3.52
N THR A 189 15.68 -7.74 3.36
CA THR A 189 14.77 -8.36 2.39
C THR A 189 13.62 -9.04 3.12
N PHE A 190 12.39 -8.71 2.73
CA PHE A 190 11.15 -9.22 3.30
C PHE A 190 10.46 -10.14 2.32
N LYS A 191 10.22 -11.40 2.70
CA LYS A 191 9.51 -12.38 1.88
C LYS A 191 8.40 -13.05 2.70
N SER A 192 7.30 -13.37 2.03
CA SER A 192 6.22 -14.15 2.60
C SER A 192 5.83 -15.30 1.69
N ARG A 193 5.27 -16.34 2.29
CA ARG A 193 4.54 -17.39 1.58
C ARG A 193 3.09 -17.42 2.04
N PRO A 194 2.12 -17.23 1.13
CA PRO A 194 2.29 -16.82 -0.26
C PRO A 194 2.77 -15.35 -0.39
N ALA A 195 3.40 -14.99 -1.52
CA ALA A 195 3.98 -13.66 -1.78
C ALA A 195 2.89 -12.60 -2.04
N GLY A 196 3.27 -11.34 -2.26
CA GLY A 196 2.33 -10.22 -2.39
C GLY A 196 1.69 -9.75 -1.08
N ALA A 197 2.26 -10.07 0.09
CA ALA A 197 1.86 -9.43 1.34
C ALA A 197 2.38 -8.00 1.39
N ARG A 198 1.54 -7.06 1.84
CA ARG A 198 1.98 -5.68 2.06
C ARG A 198 2.87 -5.63 3.29
N VAL A 199 4.02 -5.00 3.15
CA VAL A 199 5.02 -4.86 4.22
C VAL A 199 4.96 -3.45 4.79
N TYR A 200 4.99 -3.37 6.10
CA TYR A 200 5.14 -2.15 6.88
C TYR A 200 6.41 -2.27 7.71
N VAL A 201 7.22 -1.21 7.72
CA VAL A 201 8.39 -1.08 8.59
C VAL A 201 8.19 0.18 9.41
N ASP A 202 8.21 0.03 10.74
CA ASP A 202 7.99 1.12 11.72
C ASP A 202 6.67 1.88 11.58
N GLY A 203 5.66 1.22 10.98
CA GLY A 203 4.34 1.78 10.70
C GLY A 203 4.18 2.34 9.29
N GLU A 204 5.27 2.52 8.55
CA GLU A 204 5.26 3.05 7.17
C GLU A 204 5.14 1.92 6.14
N PRO A 205 4.28 2.04 5.11
CA PRO A 205 4.17 1.05 4.05
C PRO A 205 5.38 1.13 3.11
N VAL A 206 6.08 0.00 2.91
CA VAL A 206 7.33 -0.04 2.13
C VAL A 206 7.21 -0.81 0.81
N GLY A 207 6.12 -1.57 0.61
CA GLY A 207 5.88 -2.32 -0.62
C GLY A 207 5.17 -3.64 -0.40
N TYR A 208 5.36 -4.58 -1.32
CA TYR A 208 4.79 -5.93 -1.25
C TYR A 208 5.90 -6.97 -1.35
N THR A 209 5.79 -8.08 -0.61
CA THR A 209 6.77 -9.18 -0.66
C THR A 209 6.83 -9.84 -2.05
N PRO A 210 8.01 -10.24 -2.54
CA PRO A 210 9.32 -9.94 -1.99
C PRO A 210 9.70 -8.47 -2.20
N VAL A 211 10.20 -7.80 -1.16
CA VAL A 211 10.70 -6.42 -1.23
C VAL A 211 12.02 -6.31 -0.48
N THR A 212 12.98 -5.59 -1.07
CA THR A 212 14.29 -5.32 -0.47
C THR A 212 14.41 -3.82 -0.19
N LEU A 213 14.77 -3.48 1.05
CA LEU A 213 15.10 -2.12 1.47
C LEU A 213 16.62 -2.04 1.63
N PRO A 214 17.34 -1.40 0.69
CA PRO A 214 18.80 -1.40 0.69
C PRO A 214 19.42 -0.50 1.76
N THR A 215 18.64 0.40 2.34
CA THR A 215 19.12 1.42 3.29
C THR A 215 18.16 1.59 4.45
N LEU A 216 18.30 0.74 5.46
CA LEU A 216 17.64 0.87 6.76
C LEU A 216 18.65 1.22 7.84
N PRO A 217 18.28 2.03 8.86
CA PRO A 217 19.08 2.17 10.07
C PRO A 217 19.48 0.83 10.69
N VAL A 218 20.71 0.75 11.20
CA VAL A 218 21.09 -0.39 12.05
C VAL A 218 20.38 -0.25 13.40
N GLY A 219 19.78 -1.35 13.86
CA GLY A 219 18.97 -1.42 15.06
C GLY A 219 17.70 -2.25 14.86
N LYS A 220 16.85 -2.27 15.88
CA LYS A 220 15.56 -2.96 15.82
C LYS A 220 14.51 -2.18 15.04
N HIS A 221 13.75 -2.89 14.21
CA HIS A 221 12.66 -2.36 13.41
C HIS A 221 11.38 -3.17 13.61
N LEU A 222 10.24 -2.49 13.66
CA LEU A 222 8.92 -3.13 13.71
C LEU A 222 8.49 -3.53 12.31
N VAL A 223 8.40 -4.83 12.04
CA VAL A 223 7.98 -5.34 10.74
C VAL A 223 6.59 -5.93 10.88
N ARG A 224 5.65 -5.44 10.08
CA ARG A 224 4.29 -6.00 9.98
C ARG A 224 4.00 -6.36 8.53
N MET A 225 3.46 -7.55 8.33
CA MET A 225 3.04 -8.02 7.01
C MET A 225 1.56 -8.37 7.04
N GLU A 226 0.82 -7.86 6.07
CA GLU A 226 -0.61 -8.12 5.95
C GLU A 226 -0.98 -8.57 4.53
N ARG A 227 -1.89 -9.53 4.44
CA ARG A 227 -2.46 -9.99 3.18
C ARG A 227 -3.95 -10.29 3.39
N PRO A 228 -4.86 -9.79 2.54
CA PRO A 228 -6.29 -10.07 2.67
C PRO A 228 -6.58 -11.57 2.77
N GLY A 229 -7.37 -11.97 3.78
CA GLY A 229 -7.69 -13.37 4.05
C GLY A 229 -6.64 -14.16 4.84
N PHE A 230 -5.55 -13.52 5.26
CA PHE A 230 -4.51 -14.10 6.12
C PHE A 230 -4.42 -13.35 7.45
N ARG A 231 -4.00 -14.05 8.50
CA ARG A 231 -3.69 -13.43 9.80
C ARG A 231 -2.52 -12.47 9.64
N GLN A 232 -2.63 -11.28 10.23
CA GLN A 232 -1.53 -10.32 10.26
C GLN A 232 -0.31 -10.95 10.94
N PHE A 233 0.85 -10.75 10.33
CA PHE A 233 2.13 -11.18 10.87
C PHE A 233 2.88 -9.95 11.37
N GLY A 234 3.60 -10.10 12.49
CA GLY A 234 4.50 -9.06 12.96
C GLY A 234 5.65 -9.63 13.75
N GLN A 235 6.82 -9.00 13.61
CA GLN A 235 8.02 -9.32 14.36
C GLN A 235 8.92 -8.09 14.48
N ILE A 236 9.83 -8.12 15.46
CA ILE A 236 10.96 -7.19 15.46
C ILE A 236 12.07 -7.79 14.61
N ALA A 237 12.55 -7.04 13.62
CA ALA A 237 13.73 -7.40 12.84
C ALA A 237 14.92 -6.58 13.34
N GLU A 238 16.05 -7.23 13.59
CA GLU A 238 17.31 -6.57 13.92
C GLU A 238 18.10 -6.38 12.63
N VAL A 239 18.27 -5.12 12.21
CA VAL A 239 19.05 -4.75 11.03
C VAL A 239 20.49 -4.51 11.46
N THR A 240 21.42 -5.20 10.81
CA THR A 240 22.87 -5.03 10.98
C THR A 240 23.45 -4.42 9.70
N PRO A 241 24.76 -4.09 9.64
CA PRO A 241 25.41 -3.68 8.39
C PRO A 241 25.40 -4.75 7.29
N ASP A 242 25.14 -6.01 7.65
CA ASP A 242 25.03 -7.13 6.73
C ASP A 242 23.58 -7.28 6.22
N ASP A 243 23.39 -8.04 5.13
CA ASP A 243 22.08 -8.31 4.57
C ASP A 243 21.24 -9.18 5.53
N VAL A 244 20.06 -8.68 5.91
CA VAL A 244 19.10 -9.40 6.75
C VAL A 244 17.94 -9.89 5.90
N GLU A 245 17.51 -11.14 6.10
CA GLU A 245 16.33 -11.70 5.44
C GLU A 245 15.25 -12.07 6.45
N VAL A 246 14.06 -11.49 6.28
CA VAL A 246 12.86 -11.79 7.04
C VAL A 246 11.93 -12.64 6.19
N ASN A 247 11.80 -13.91 6.57
CA ASN A 247 10.94 -14.88 5.90
C ASN A 247 9.77 -15.28 6.79
N THR A 248 8.55 -15.27 6.25
CA THR A 248 7.38 -15.74 6.97
C THR A 248 6.45 -16.60 6.11
N THR A 249 5.67 -17.45 6.75
CA THR A 249 4.55 -18.16 6.12
C THR A 249 3.25 -17.67 6.75
N LEU A 250 2.41 -17.04 5.94
CA LEU A 250 1.17 -16.45 6.39
C LEU A 250 0.12 -17.52 6.65
N VAL A 251 -0.67 -17.33 7.71
CA VAL A 251 -1.72 -18.28 8.08
C VAL A 251 -3.05 -17.86 7.46
N PRO A 252 -3.61 -18.64 6.51
CA PRO A 252 -4.88 -18.31 5.89
C PRO A 252 -6.05 -18.51 6.85
N THR A 253 -7.06 -17.68 6.70
CA THR A 253 -8.35 -17.77 7.40
C THR A 253 -9.21 -18.90 6.87
N ALA A 254 -10.24 -19.29 7.64
CA ALA A 254 -11.24 -20.24 7.16
C ALA A 254 -11.96 -19.73 5.88
N THR A 255 -12.27 -18.43 5.83
CA THR A 255 -12.89 -17.79 4.66
C THR A 255 -12.00 -17.88 3.42
N TYR A 256 -10.71 -17.56 3.56
CA TYR A 256 -9.78 -17.66 2.44
C TYR A 256 -9.56 -19.11 1.99
N LYS A 257 -9.47 -20.07 2.92
CA LYS A 257 -9.37 -21.50 2.56
C LYS A 257 -10.58 -21.99 1.75
N ALA A 258 -11.77 -21.52 2.08
CA ALA A 258 -12.98 -21.87 1.34
C ALA A 258 -12.98 -21.27 -0.08
N TYR A 259 -12.44 -20.07 -0.25
CA TYR A 259 -12.21 -19.43 -1.55
C TYR A 259 -11.15 -20.20 -2.37
N ASP A 260 -10.00 -20.49 -1.77
CA ASP A 260 -8.87 -21.18 -2.39
C ASP A 260 -9.28 -22.56 -2.96
N ALA A 261 -10.08 -23.31 -2.20
CA ALA A 261 -10.63 -24.60 -2.64
C ALA A 261 -11.55 -24.54 -3.87
N GLN A 262 -12.00 -23.35 -4.27
CA GLN A 262 -12.81 -23.15 -5.48
C GLN A 262 -11.95 -22.83 -6.71
N LEU A 263 -10.72 -22.34 -6.54
CA LEU A 263 -9.91 -21.78 -7.63
C LEU A 263 -9.58 -22.80 -8.73
N ASP A 264 -9.26 -24.04 -8.36
CA ASP A 264 -8.96 -25.11 -9.33
C ASP A 264 -10.13 -25.38 -10.30
N LYS A 265 -11.37 -25.19 -9.83
CA LYS A 265 -12.58 -25.37 -10.65
C LYS A 265 -12.82 -24.16 -11.56
N VAL A 266 -12.31 -23.00 -11.20
CA VAL A 266 -12.47 -21.74 -11.94
C VAL A 266 -11.49 -21.62 -13.10
N ILE A 267 -10.28 -22.17 -12.97
CA ILE A 267 -9.23 -22.07 -14.00
C ILE A 267 -9.73 -22.49 -15.40
N PRO A 268 -10.40 -23.65 -15.61
CA PRO A 268 -10.87 -24.07 -16.93
C PRO A 268 -11.87 -23.09 -17.56
N ASP A 269 -12.75 -22.49 -16.73
CA ASP A 269 -13.77 -21.52 -17.13
C ASP A 269 -13.16 -20.18 -17.58
N VAL A 270 -11.92 -19.89 -17.19
CA VAL A 270 -11.17 -18.69 -17.60
C VAL A 270 -10.29 -18.99 -18.81
N SER A 271 -9.54 -20.11 -18.77
CA SER A 271 -8.51 -20.42 -19.77
C SER A 271 -9.05 -20.74 -21.16
N ARG A 272 -10.27 -21.29 -21.27
CA ARG A 272 -10.88 -21.68 -22.55
C ARG A 272 -12.00 -20.74 -22.92
N ALA A 273 -11.92 -20.07 -24.07
CA ALA A 273 -13.07 -19.35 -24.62
C ALA A 273 -14.15 -20.36 -25.02
N SER A 274 -15.32 -20.26 -24.38
CA SER A 274 -16.47 -21.12 -24.62
C SER A 274 -17.74 -20.30 -24.51
N ASP A 275 -18.73 -20.63 -25.35
CA ASP A 275 -20.08 -20.06 -25.27
C ASP A 275 -20.91 -20.69 -24.14
N LYS A 276 -20.40 -21.77 -23.52
CA LYS A 276 -21.06 -22.40 -22.38
C LYS A 276 -20.94 -21.50 -21.13
N PRO A 277 -21.97 -21.47 -20.27
CA PRO A 277 -21.90 -20.75 -19.01
C PRO A 277 -20.73 -21.22 -18.13
N ALA A 278 -19.96 -20.27 -17.62
CA ALA A 278 -18.87 -20.49 -16.67
C ALA A 278 -19.44 -20.72 -15.26
N ASN A 279 -19.92 -21.95 -15.02
CA ASN A 279 -20.62 -22.31 -13.79
C ASN A 279 -19.74 -22.16 -12.54
N ALA A 280 -18.43 -22.45 -12.63
CA ALA A 280 -17.53 -22.33 -11.48
C ALA A 280 -17.28 -20.86 -11.15
N VAL A 281 -17.08 -20.00 -12.17
CA VAL A 281 -16.99 -18.54 -11.97
C VAL A 281 -18.28 -17.97 -11.39
N ALA A 282 -19.44 -18.40 -11.90
CA ALA A 282 -20.74 -17.97 -11.39
C ALA A 282 -20.94 -18.38 -9.92
N SER A 283 -20.55 -19.60 -9.56
CA SER A 283 -20.60 -20.08 -8.17
C SER A 283 -19.67 -19.29 -7.25
N LEU A 284 -18.45 -19.01 -7.69
CA LEU A 284 -17.49 -18.20 -6.96
C LEU A 284 -17.99 -16.76 -6.75
N GLY A 285 -18.49 -16.12 -7.81
CA GLY A 285 -19.05 -14.77 -7.71
C GLY A 285 -20.23 -14.72 -6.75
N LYS A 286 -21.10 -15.73 -6.74
CA LYS A 286 -22.23 -15.82 -5.79
C LYS A 286 -21.76 -15.96 -4.35
N SER A 287 -20.76 -16.80 -4.08
CA SER A 287 -20.21 -16.98 -2.72
C SER A 287 -19.58 -15.68 -2.18
N LEU A 288 -18.99 -14.89 -3.08
CA LEU A 288 -18.41 -13.58 -2.78
C LEU A 288 -19.42 -12.42 -2.85
N SER A 289 -20.68 -12.71 -3.15
CA SER A 289 -21.74 -11.70 -3.30
C SER A 289 -21.39 -10.62 -4.33
N LEU A 290 -20.97 -11.05 -5.52
CA LEU A 290 -20.64 -10.21 -6.67
C LEU A 290 -21.74 -10.32 -7.75
N ASP A 291 -21.97 -9.22 -8.47
CA ASP A 291 -22.91 -9.17 -9.60
C ASP A 291 -22.14 -9.29 -10.94
N ARG A 292 -20.87 -8.86 -10.93
CA ARG A 292 -19.89 -8.98 -12.02
C ARG A 292 -18.54 -9.42 -11.45
N ALA A 293 -17.73 -10.13 -12.25
CA ALA A 293 -16.38 -10.50 -11.85
C ALA A 293 -15.42 -10.48 -13.04
N MET A 294 -14.25 -9.85 -12.87
CA MET A 294 -13.11 -10.06 -13.74
C MET A 294 -12.25 -11.17 -13.13
N VAL A 295 -12.18 -12.32 -13.79
CA VAL A 295 -11.41 -13.45 -13.28
C VAL A 295 -10.32 -13.80 -14.27
N GLY A 296 -9.09 -13.91 -13.78
CA GLY A 296 -7.92 -14.17 -14.60
C GLY A 296 -6.94 -15.16 -13.99
N THR A 297 -6.05 -15.66 -14.83
CA THR A 297 -4.88 -16.45 -14.43
C THR A 297 -3.61 -15.67 -14.77
N VAL A 298 -2.63 -15.72 -13.88
CA VAL A 298 -1.32 -15.08 -14.06
C VAL A 298 -0.25 -16.16 -14.04
N ARG A 299 0.67 -16.13 -14.99
CA ARG A 299 1.78 -17.09 -15.08
C ARG A 299 3.05 -16.36 -15.48
N VAL A 300 4.15 -16.63 -14.79
CA VAL A 300 5.46 -16.12 -15.23
C VAL A 300 6.04 -17.09 -16.25
N ILE A 301 6.37 -16.58 -17.43
CA ILE A 301 7.05 -17.32 -18.49
C ILE A 301 8.50 -16.84 -18.53
N PRO A 302 9.48 -17.70 -18.19
CA PRO A 302 10.90 -17.34 -18.23
C PRO A 302 11.25 -16.69 -19.57
N GLU A 303 11.99 -15.58 -19.52
CA GLU A 303 12.48 -14.78 -20.67
C GLU A 303 11.39 -14.12 -21.55
N ARG A 304 10.10 -14.49 -21.40
CA ARG A 304 8.99 -13.92 -22.18
C ARG A 304 8.13 -12.93 -21.40
N GLY A 305 8.23 -12.92 -20.06
CA GLY A 305 7.50 -12.01 -19.19
C GLY A 305 6.33 -12.69 -18.47
N THR A 306 5.34 -11.91 -18.06
CA THR A 306 4.17 -12.41 -17.30
C THR A 306 2.95 -12.51 -18.21
N GLU A 307 2.42 -13.71 -18.39
CA GLU A 307 1.15 -13.93 -19.10
C GLU A 307 -0.03 -13.64 -18.18
N LEU A 308 -0.92 -12.76 -18.64
CA LEU A 308 -2.21 -12.49 -18.03
C LEU A 308 -3.31 -12.95 -18.99
N ALA A 309 -4.15 -13.90 -18.55
CA ALA A 309 -5.37 -14.28 -19.24
C ALA A 309 -6.56 -13.93 -18.34
N VAL A 310 -7.38 -12.97 -18.74
CA VAL A 310 -8.48 -12.46 -17.91
C VAL A 310 -9.77 -12.36 -18.71
N ALA A 311 -10.89 -12.65 -18.06
CA ALA A 311 -12.21 -12.58 -18.65
C ALA A 311 -13.20 -11.88 -17.70
N PHE A 312 -14.13 -11.15 -18.28
CA PHE A 312 -15.20 -10.46 -17.55
C PHE A 312 -16.50 -11.27 -17.65
N PHE A 313 -17.18 -11.46 -16.53
CA PHE A 313 -18.34 -12.33 -16.42
C PHE A 313 -19.53 -11.66 -15.74
N ASP A 314 -20.73 -11.97 -16.24
CA ASP A 314 -21.99 -11.80 -15.50
C ASP A 314 -22.19 -12.97 -14.54
N VAL A 315 -22.18 -12.70 -13.24
CA VAL A 315 -22.20 -13.76 -12.21
C VAL A 315 -23.55 -14.48 -12.14
N LYS A 316 -24.64 -13.80 -12.50
CA LYS A 316 -25.99 -14.36 -12.44
C LYS A 316 -26.17 -15.48 -13.47
N SER A 317 -25.75 -15.22 -14.71
CA SER A 317 -25.88 -16.12 -15.86
C SER A 317 -24.64 -16.99 -16.09
N GLY A 318 -23.49 -16.62 -15.55
CA GLY A 318 -22.19 -17.23 -15.89
C GLY A 318 -21.73 -16.90 -17.31
N LYS A 319 -22.37 -15.94 -17.99
CA LYS A 319 -22.01 -15.53 -19.34
C LYS A 319 -20.70 -14.76 -19.32
N ARG A 320 -19.79 -15.11 -20.23
CA ARG A 320 -18.60 -14.31 -20.51
C ARG A 320 -18.97 -13.10 -21.36
N LEU A 321 -18.58 -11.92 -20.89
CA LEU A 321 -18.83 -10.63 -21.52
C LEU A 321 -17.66 -10.20 -22.40
N GLY A 322 -16.44 -10.55 -21.99
CA GLY A 322 -15.22 -10.31 -22.77
C GLY A 322 -14.04 -11.11 -22.22
N SER A 323 -12.99 -11.26 -23.03
CA SER A 323 -11.72 -11.83 -22.56
C SER A 323 -10.52 -11.22 -23.27
N ARG A 324 -9.39 -11.19 -22.56
CA ARG A 324 -8.10 -10.75 -23.04
C ARG A 324 -7.01 -11.70 -22.57
N ARG A 325 -6.03 -11.91 -23.44
CA ARG A 325 -4.79 -12.60 -23.13
C ARG A 325 -3.64 -11.74 -23.65
N LEU A 326 -2.68 -11.45 -22.80
CA LEU A 326 -1.51 -10.66 -23.12
C LEU A 326 -0.31 -11.15 -22.34
N VAL A 327 0.87 -10.84 -22.85
CA VAL A 327 2.15 -11.08 -22.17
C VAL A 327 2.76 -9.72 -21.88
N LEU A 328 3.03 -9.47 -20.60
CA LEU A 328 3.59 -8.23 -20.10
C LEU A 328 5.09 -8.42 -19.91
N GLN A 329 5.88 -7.55 -20.54
CA GLN A 329 7.27 -7.33 -20.14
C GLN A 329 7.22 -6.65 -18.75
N GLY A 330 8.17 -6.96 -17.85
CA GLY A 330 8.09 -6.57 -16.43
C GLY A 330 7.82 -5.06 -16.16
N ASP A 331 7.54 -4.71 -14.90
CA ASP A 331 7.17 -3.33 -14.51
C ASP A 331 8.37 -2.37 -14.36
N GLU A 332 9.47 -2.61 -15.09
CA GLU A 332 10.71 -1.84 -14.95
C GLU A 332 10.53 -0.34 -15.24
N TYR A 333 9.49 0.02 -15.99
CA TYR A 333 9.16 1.39 -16.37
C TYR A 333 7.86 1.92 -15.72
N GLY A 334 7.30 1.24 -14.73
CA GLY A 334 6.07 1.67 -14.04
C GLY A 334 4.81 1.66 -14.94
N GLN A 335 4.86 0.97 -16.08
CA GLN A 335 3.77 0.92 -17.07
C GLN A 335 2.70 -0.10 -16.70
N LEU A 336 2.92 -0.96 -15.70
CA LEU A 336 1.98 -2.02 -15.37
C LEU A 336 0.61 -1.47 -14.95
N LYS A 337 0.59 -0.35 -14.22
CA LYS A 337 -0.67 0.29 -13.80
C LYS A 337 -1.50 0.74 -15.00
N SER A 338 -0.91 1.49 -15.93
CA SER A 338 -1.61 2.00 -17.11
C SER A 338 -2.05 0.87 -18.04
N GLU A 339 -1.27 -0.21 -18.15
CA GLU A 339 -1.66 -1.41 -18.88
C GLU A 339 -2.86 -2.12 -18.25
N MET A 340 -2.90 -2.25 -16.92
CA MET A 340 -4.07 -2.83 -16.23
C MET A 340 -5.31 -1.97 -16.41
N GLU A 341 -5.18 -0.64 -16.32
CA GLU A 341 -6.27 0.29 -16.62
C GLU A 341 -6.78 0.11 -18.06
N ARG A 342 -5.87 -0.01 -19.04
CA ARG A 342 -6.20 -0.26 -20.45
C ARG A 342 -6.95 -1.58 -20.62
N VAL A 343 -6.51 -2.66 -19.98
CA VAL A 343 -7.17 -3.98 -20.02
C VAL A 343 -8.59 -3.90 -19.46
N VAL A 344 -8.77 -3.27 -18.29
CA VAL A 344 -10.09 -3.08 -17.68
C VAL A 344 -11.00 -2.27 -18.59
N ASN A 345 -10.52 -1.14 -19.10
CA ASN A 345 -11.29 -0.28 -20.01
C ASN A 345 -11.74 -1.03 -21.27
N GLN A 346 -10.87 -1.85 -21.87
CA GLN A 346 -11.23 -2.63 -23.05
C GLN A 346 -12.27 -3.71 -22.78
N LEU A 347 -12.24 -4.32 -21.59
CA LEU A 347 -13.20 -5.38 -21.20
C LEU A 347 -14.57 -4.82 -20.80
N ILE A 348 -14.62 -3.59 -20.28
CA ILE A 348 -15.88 -2.92 -19.94
C ILE A 348 -16.48 -2.24 -21.17
N ASN A 349 -15.68 -1.53 -21.97
CA ASN A 349 -16.21 -0.76 -23.11
C ASN A 349 -16.75 -1.63 -24.26
N THR A 350 -16.49 -2.94 -24.26
CA THR A 350 -17.24 -3.89 -25.09
C THR A 350 -18.75 -3.93 -24.77
N GLU A 351 -19.17 -3.35 -23.63
CA GLU A 351 -20.57 -3.14 -23.24
C GLU A 351 -21.12 -1.73 -23.54
N GLY A 352 -20.30 -0.81 -24.05
CA GLY A 352 -20.74 0.55 -24.41
C GLY A 352 -20.83 1.56 -23.25
N GLU A 353 -20.16 1.33 -22.11
CA GLU A 353 -20.11 2.27 -20.98
C GLU A 353 -19.10 3.41 -21.19
N GLN A 354 -19.38 4.60 -20.64
CA GLN A 354 -18.49 5.76 -20.71
C GLN A 354 -17.76 5.99 -19.37
N ILE A 355 -16.45 6.27 -19.45
CA ILE A 355 -15.57 6.56 -18.31
C ILE A 355 -15.95 7.90 -17.68
N ILE A 356 -16.09 7.96 -16.36
CA ILE A 356 -16.15 9.22 -15.62
C ILE A 356 -14.76 9.55 -15.11
N LYS A 357 -13.93 10.23 -15.92
CA LYS A 357 -12.69 10.82 -15.39
C LYS A 357 -13.07 11.96 -14.45
N LYS A 358 -12.96 11.77 -13.13
CA LYS A 358 -12.63 12.89 -12.25
C LYS A 358 -11.17 13.25 -12.54
N ARG A 359 -10.95 14.12 -13.52
CA ARG A 359 -9.63 14.75 -13.70
C ARG A 359 -9.44 15.68 -12.51
N ASP A 360 -8.51 15.34 -11.63
CA ASP A 360 -7.91 16.37 -10.78
C ASP A 360 -7.18 17.36 -11.73
N PRO A 361 -7.47 18.66 -11.70
CA PRO A 361 -6.81 19.65 -12.56
C PRO A 361 -5.28 19.72 -12.39
N LEU A 362 -4.69 19.00 -11.43
CA LEU A 362 -3.27 19.05 -11.11
C LEU A 362 -2.43 17.89 -11.68
N ASP A 363 -3.05 16.82 -12.20
CA ASP A 363 -2.32 15.62 -12.68
C ASP A 363 -1.48 15.84 -13.96
N ASN A 364 -1.60 17.00 -14.62
CA ASN A 364 -0.81 17.33 -15.82
C ASN A 364 0.38 18.26 -15.53
N ARG A 365 0.75 18.50 -14.27
CA ARG A 365 2.04 19.14 -13.96
C ARG A 365 3.08 18.09 -13.58
N SER A 366 3.47 17.27 -14.57
CA SER A 366 4.81 16.70 -14.57
C SER A 366 5.78 17.87 -14.72
N GLY A 367 6.38 18.29 -13.62
CA GLY A 367 7.39 19.32 -13.59
C GLY A 367 8.66 18.84 -14.27
N ALA A 368 8.84 19.23 -15.53
CA ALA A 368 10.13 19.36 -16.21
C ALA A 368 9.87 19.90 -17.62
N GLU A 369 9.47 21.17 -17.74
CA GLU A 369 9.51 21.94 -18.99
C GLU A 369 8.98 23.33 -18.63
N ASP A 370 9.87 24.23 -18.23
CA ASP A 370 9.86 25.67 -18.56
C ASP A 370 10.80 26.42 -17.59
N TRP A 371 12.09 26.15 -17.70
CA TRP A 371 13.14 27.07 -17.22
C TRP A 371 13.80 27.64 -18.47
N GLY A 372 13.13 28.57 -19.13
CA GLY A 372 13.61 29.11 -20.39
C GLY A 372 12.82 30.30 -20.94
N SER A 373 12.19 31.12 -20.10
CA SER A 373 11.76 32.45 -20.55
C SER A 373 11.93 33.46 -19.43
N GLU A 374 13.09 34.12 -19.44
CA GLU A 374 13.28 35.36 -18.70
C GLU A 374 12.31 36.42 -19.22
N ASP A 375 11.71 37.11 -18.25
CA ASP A 375 10.95 38.33 -18.39
C ASP A 375 11.70 39.38 -19.22
N ARG A 376 11.13 39.77 -20.36
CA ARG A 376 11.21 41.16 -20.84
C ARG A 376 9.83 41.65 -21.22
N GLY A 377 9.24 42.38 -20.28
CA GLY A 377 8.01 43.13 -20.52
C GLY A 377 8.19 44.31 -21.48
N GLY A 378 7.06 44.86 -21.89
CA GLY A 378 6.96 46.26 -22.33
C GLY A 378 6.50 46.48 -23.77
N ASN A 379 5.19 46.72 -23.92
CA ASN A 379 4.55 47.71 -24.81
C ASN A 379 5.18 48.05 -26.17
N SER A 380 4.48 47.74 -27.27
CA SER A 380 3.63 48.69 -28.00
C SER A 380 3.51 48.38 -29.50
N ARG A 381 2.28 48.55 -29.99
CA ARG A 381 1.80 48.98 -31.32
C ARG A 381 2.46 48.51 -32.63
N GLN A 382 1.53 48.16 -33.51
CA GLN A 382 1.43 48.47 -34.95
C GLN A 382 1.96 47.45 -35.96
N SER A 383 0.99 46.98 -36.74
CA SER A 383 1.08 46.37 -38.05
C SER A 383 1.95 47.16 -39.01
N VAL A 384 2.97 46.53 -39.59
CA VAL A 384 3.55 46.93 -40.88
C VAL A 384 3.91 45.68 -41.68
N LYS A 385 3.35 45.57 -42.89
CA LYS A 385 3.82 44.68 -43.96
C LYS A 385 5.21 45.11 -44.43
N LYS A 386 6.16 44.20 -44.61
CA LYS A 386 7.12 44.28 -45.72
C LYS A 386 7.77 42.95 -46.06
N HIS A 387 8.07 42.83 -47.35
CA HIS A 387 8.62 41.70 -48.08
C HIS A 387 10.12 41.92 -48.31
N SER A 388 10.80 40.83 -48.69
CA SER A 388 12.10 40.71 -49.38
C SER A 388 13.38 41.18 -48.68
N GLY A 389 14.38 40.30 -48.76
CA GLY A 389 15.71 40.71 -49.20
C GLY A 389 16.80 40.58 -48.15
N ASP A 390 17.76 39.74 -48.50
CA ASP A 390 19.17 39.78 -48.13
C ASP A 390 19.55 39.43 -46.69
N ASP A 391 20.03 38.20 -46.61
CA ASP A 391 20.96 37.65 -45.65
C ASP A 391 22.35 38.28 -45.86
N PRO A 392 22.91 38.97 -44.85
CA PRO A 392 24.32 39.32 -44.85
C PRO A 392 25.02 38.72 -43.64
N LEU A 393 26.12 38.03 -43.92
CA LEU A 393 27.16 37.54 -43.00
C LEU A 393 27.10 36.04 -42.67
N GLU A 394 27.17 35.22 -43.72
CA GLU A 394 28.18 34.16 -43.76
C GLU A 394 29.60 34.76 -43.67
N ASP A 395 30.53 33.98 -43.16
CA ASP A 395 31.98 34.22 -43.01
C ASP A 395 32.45 35.07 -41.82
N VAL A 396 32.56 34.40 -40.65
CA VAL A 396 33.83 34.41 -39.91
C VAL A 396 34.10 33.03 -39.33
N SER A 397 35.06 32.33 -39.92
CA SER A 397 35.77 31.23 -39.29
C SER A 397 36.72 31.78 -38.23
N GLY A 398 36.73 31.15 -37.05
CA GLY A 398 37.56 31.55 -35.92
C GLY A 398 37.78 30.36 -35.01
N THR A 399 38.92 29.71 -35.24
CA THR A 399 39.59 28.74 -34.37
C THR A 399 39.71 29.23 -32.92
N GLU A 400 39.55 28.35 -31.93
CA GLU A 400 40.62 27.91 -31.03
C GLU A 400 40.05 27.13 -29.81
N ASP A 401 40.63 25.94 -29.64
CA ASP A 401 40.86 25.14 -28.44
C ASP A 401 40.40 25.72 -27.09
N TRP A 402 39.55 24.99 -26.34
CA TRP A 402 39.75 24.55 -24.94
C TRP A 402 38.95 23.26 -24.69
#